data_AF-A0A8J3CSN6-F1
#
_entry.id   AF-A0A8J3CSN6-F1
#
_cell.length_a   1.000
_cell.length_b   1.000
_cell.length_c   1.000
_cell.angle_alpha   90.00
_cell.angle_beta   90.00
_cell.angle_gamma   90.00
#
_symmetry.space_group_name_H-M   'P 1'
#
loop_
_entity.id
_entity.type
_entity.pdbx_description
1 polymer ?
#
loop_
_entity_poly.entity_id
_entity_poly.type
_entity_poly.pdbx_seq_one_letter_code
_entity_poly.pdbx_strand_id
1 'polypeptide(L)'
;MQDWNGNGDPKLAGYTGRVSFARTFTLTEAQARQDATLSLGIIYEKDLTWVNGTLVGATDSWSEGQRYAVAKQSLRSGHNTIITLAENGYGAGGMMGPNEEAYLSFVAGPPIDLNGNWRYKIAKKHGPAPWVDDRGRADGTPIITTASPKVRLVLTGPRQGLIR
;
A
#
# COMPACT_ATOMS: atom_id res chain seq x y z
N MET A 1 4.59 -6.41 -10.51
CA MET A 1 4.87 -5.28 -9.62
C MET A 1 5.74 -4.27 -10.35
N GLN A 2 5.78 -3.03 -9.88
CA GLN A 2 6.83 -2.10 -10.33
C GLN A 2 8.03 -2.31 -9.43
N ASP A 3 9.06 -2.97 -9.96
CA ASP A 3 10.39 -2.88 -9.38
C ASP A 3 10.80 -1.40 -9.40
N TRP A 4 10.99 -0.86 -8.20
CA TRP A 4 11.46 0.49 -7.93
C TRP A 4 12.83 0.73 -8.57
N ASN A 5 13.65 -0.31 -8.71
CA ASN A 5 15.00 -0.23 -9.27
C ASN A 5 15.08 -0.74 -10.72
N GLY A 6 14.08 -1.47 -11.20
CA GLY A 6 14.08 -2.12 -12.53
C GLY A 6 13.35 -1.38 -13.66
N ASN A 7 12.54 -0.35 -13.36
CA ASN A 7 11.72 0.35 -14.38
C ASN A 7 12.24 1.75 -14.79
N GLY A 8 13.43 2.15 -14.35
CA GLY A 8 14.13 3.29 -14.96
C GLY A 8 13.61 4.69 -14.62
N ASP A 9 12.93 4.92 -13.49
CA ASP A 9 12.77 6.29 -12.97
C ASP A 9 14.01 6.68 -12.15
N PRO A 10 14.86 7.61 -12.64
CA PRO A 10 16.09 7.99 -11.96
C PRO A 10 15.87 8.60 -10.57
N LYS A 11 14.65 9.05 -10.23
CA LYS A 11 14.32 9.61 -8.92
C LYS A 11 14.29 8.57 -7.81
N LEU A 12 14.10 7.32 -8.19
CA LEU A 12 13.99 6.19 -7.28
C LEU A 12 15.32 5.43 -7.15
N ALA A 13 16.21 5.53 -8.14
CA ALA A 13 17.53 4.92 -8.09
C ALA A 13 18.33 5.35 -6.84
N GLY A 14 18.58 4.40 -5.93
CA GLY A 14 19.33 4.63 -4.69
C GLY A 14 18.62 5.50 -3.65
N TYR A 15 17.31 5.77 -3.80
CA TYR A 15 16.58 6.54 -2.81
C TYR A 15 16.36 5.73 -1.53
N THR A 16 16.69 6.35 -0.39
CA THR A 16 16.33 5.89 0.95
C THR A 16 15.29 6.82 1.57
N GLY A 17 14.33 6.23 2.27
CA GLY A 17 13.18 6.92 2.85
C GLY A 17 11.87 6.22 2.53
N ARG A 18 10.79 7.00 2.46
CA ARG A 18 9.42 6.50 2.33
C ARG A 18 8.83 6.75 0.95
N VAL A 19 8.23 5.73 0.35
CA VAL A 19 7.45 5.85 -0.90
C VAL A 19 6.12 5.12 -0.74
N SER A 20 5.05 5.83 -1.05
CA SER A 20 3.72 5.23 -1.14
C SER A 20 3.46 4.71 -2.55
N PHE A 21 3.01 3.48 -2.66
CA PHE A 21 2.52 2.86 -3.88
C PHE A 21 1.00 2.68 -3.79
N ALA A 22 0.29 2.90 -4.90
CA ALA A 22 -1.15 2.77 -4.98
C ALA A 22 -1.57 1.97 -6.22
N ARG A 23 -2.54 1.07 -6.04
CA ARG A 23 -3.17 0.29 -7.10
C ARG A 23 -4.67 0.32 -6.95
N THR A 24 -5.36 0.49 -8.07
CA THR A 24 -6.82 0.30 -8.14
C THR A 24 -7.15 -1.00 -8.85
N PHE A 25 -8.24 -1.64 -8.43
CA PHE A 25 -8.78 -2.86 -9.02
C PHE A 25 -10.31 -2.85 -8.87
N THR A 26 -11.00 -3.75 -9.59
CA THR A 26 -12.46 -3.87 -9.54
C THR A 26 -12.87 -5.24 -9.03
N LEU A 27 -13.89 -5.30 -8.18
CA LEU A 27 -14.48 -6.54 -7.70
C LEU A 27 -15.92 -6.68 -8.16
N THR A 28 -16.32 -7.91 -8.44
CA THR A 28 -17.73 -8.27 -8.52
C THR A 28 -18.37 -8.23 -7.13
N GLU A 29 -19.71 -8.19 -7.07
CA GLU A 29 -20.42 -8.32 -5.80
C GLU A 29 -20.10 -9.61 -5.06
N ALA A 30 -19.94 -10.72 -5.80
CA ALA A 30 -19.63 -12.02 -5.22
C ALA A 30 -18.24 -12.04 -4.56
N GLN A 31 -17.25 -11.41 -5.21
CA GLN A 31 -15.89 -11.28 -4.65
C GLN A 31 -15.86 -10.35 -3.44
N ALA A 32 -16.57 -9.23 -3.49
CA ALA A 32 -16.59 -8.25 -2.40
C ALA A 32 -17.25 -8.76 -1.10
N ARG A 33 -17.98 -9.87 -1.16
CA ARG A 33 -18.62 -10.51 0.02
C ARG A 33 -17.74 -11.57 0.68
N GLN A 34 -16.54 -11.81 0.18
CA GLN A 34 -15.61 -12.82 0.69
C GLN A 34 -14.42 -12.19 1.39
N ASP A 35 -13.92 -12.87 2.42
CA ASP A 35 -12.59 -12.57 2.93
C ASP A 35 -11.55 -12.96 1.85
N ALA A 36 -10.44 -12.23 1.86
CA ALA A 36 -9.40 -12.36 0.85
C ALA A 36 -8.02 -12.38 1.48
N THR A 37 -7.03 -12.86 0.73
CA THR A 37 -5.62 -12.74 1.05
C THR A 37 -4.96 -11.84 0.02
N LEU A 38 -4.38 -10.75 0.48
CA LEU A 38 -3.58 -9.84 -0.34
C LEU A 38 -2.12 -10.29 -0.30
N SER A 39 -1.57 -10.66 -1.44
CA SER A 39 -0.14 -10.92 -1.63
C SER A 39 0.48 -9.75 -2.39
N LEU A 40 1.55 -9.17 -1.86
CA LEU A 40 2.30 -8.08 -2.48
C LEU A 40 3.77 -8.44 -2.78
N GLY A 41 4.15 -9.72 -2.61
CA GLY A 41 5.54 -10.15 -2.69
C GLY A 41 6.45 -9.40 -1.72
N ILE A 42 7.74 -9.35 -2.01
CA ILE A 42 8.71 -8.70 -1.12
C ILE A 42 8.59 -7.19 -1.22
N ILE A 43 8.42 -6.51 -0.09
CA ILE A 43 8.54 -5.05 0.03
C ILE A 43 9.72 -4.75 0.95
N TYR A 44 10.79 -4.20 0.37
CA TYR A 44 12.03 -3.94 1.08
C TYR A 44 12.00 -2.51 1.66
N GLU A 45 12.07 -2.29 2.98
CA GLU A 45 12.21 -3.28 4.09
C GLU A 45 10.98 -3.35 5.01
N LYS A 46 10.24 -2.24 5.10
CA LYS A 46 9.09 -2.13 5.98
C LYS A 46 7.93 -1.62 5.19
N ASP A 47 6.73 -2.10 5.51
CA ASP A 47 5.53 -1.54 4.94
C ASP A 47 4.36 -1.45 5.90
N LEU A 48 3.48 -0.52 5.54
CA LEU A 48 2.12 -0.43 6.05
C LEU A 48 1.19 -0.50 4.85
N THR A 49 0.20 -1.37 4.90
CA THR A 49 -0.69 -1.62 3.76
C THR A 49 -2.16 -1.39 4.13
N TRP A 50 -2.86 -0.61 3.31
CA TRP A 50 -4.28 -0.31 3.43
C TRP A 50 -5.07 -0.80 2.23
N VAL A 51 -6.30 -1.27 2.49
CA VAL A 51 -7.32 -1.53 1.48
C VAL A 51 -8.52 -0.63 1.77
N ASN A 52 -8.90 0.20 0.80
CA ASN A 52 -9.99 1.19 0.92
C ASN A 52 -9.91 2.10 2.16
N GLY A 53 -8.71 2.34 2.67
CA GLY A 53 -8.46 3.17 3.86
C GLY A 53 -8.40 2.39 5.18
N THR A 54 -8.70 1.09 5.17
CA THR A 54 -8.54 0.21 6.33
C THR A 54 -7.13 -0.39 6.33
N LEU A 55 -6.39 -0.27 7.44
CA LEU A 55 -5.09 -0.91 7.60
C LEU A 55 -5.30 -2.43 7.65
N VAL A 56 -4.65 -3.16 6.75
CA VAL A 56 -4.76 -4.64 6.67
C VAL A 56 -3.50 -5.34 7.15
N GLY A 57 -2.39 -4.63 7.26
CA GLY A 57 -1.16 -5.21 7.78
C GLY A 57 0.02 -4.26 7.79
N ALA A 58 1.06 -4.72 8.47
CA ALA A 58 2.33 -4.07 8.63
C ALA A 58 3.40 -5.14 8.72
N THR A 59 4.56 -4.89 8.13
CA THR A 59 5.70 -5.80 8.24
C THR A 59 7.00 -5.03 8.34
N ASP A 60 7.98 -5.64 9.00
CA ASP A 60 9.38 -5.25 9.08
C ASP A 60 10.21 -6.48 8.70
N SER A 61 10.39 -6.72 7.40
CA SER A 61 11.05 -7.90 6.87
C SER A 61 11.65 -7.62 5.50
N TRP A 62 12.88 -8.10 5.32
CA TRP A 62 13.71 -7.86 4.17
C TRP A 62 13.68 -9.01 3.14
N SER A 63 13.07 -10.15 3.49
CA SER A 63 13.10 -11.37 2.67
C SER A 63 11.75 -12.08 2.55
N GLU A 64 10.79 -11.82 3.44
CA GLU A 64 9.50 -12.50 3.40
C GLU A 64 8.52 -11.76 2.48
N GLY A 65 7.81 -12.53 1.64
CA GLY A 65 6.76 -11.98 0.82
C GLY A 65 5.55 -11.58 1.66
N GLN A 66 5.09 -10.34 1.51
CA GLN A 66 3.99 -9.78 2.28
C GLN A 66 2.66 -10.41 1.92
N ARG A 67 1.99 -10.97 2.93
CA ARG A 67 0.66 -11.56 2.84
C ARG A 67 -0.22 -11.07 3.98
N TYR A 68 -1.33 -10.44 3.62
CA TYR A 68 -2.26 -9.82 4.57
C TYR A 68 -3.66 -10.39 4.42
N ALA A 69 -4.30 -10.72 5.55
CA ALA A 69 -5.71 -11.05 5.58
C ALA A 69 -6.53 -9.77 5.35
N VAL A 70 -7.43 -9.80 4.37
CA VAL A 70 -8.32 -8.70 4.04
C VAL A 70 -9.75 -9.14 4.33
N ALA A 71 -10.29 -8.65 5.43
CA ALA A 71 -11.68 -8.90 5.79
C ALA A 71 -12.62 -8.28 4.74
N LYS A 72 -13.70 -8.98 4.39
CA LYS A 72 -14.69 -8.51 3.39
C LYS A 72 -15.25 -7.11 3.65
N GLN A 73 -15.28 -6.68 4.91
CA GLN A 73 -15.73 -5.34 5.32
C GLN A 73 -14.80 -4.22 4.80
N SER A 74 -13.56 -4.56 4.46
CA SER A 74 -12.60 -3.66 3.81
C SER A 74 -12.74 -3.64 2.29
N LEU A 75 -13.59 -4.50 1.72
CA LEU A 75 -13.82 -4.62 0.28
C LEU A 75 -15.19 -4.05 -0.12
N ARG A 76 -15.33 -3.66 -1.38
CA ARG A 76 -16.59 -3.20 -1.95
C ARG A 76 -16.76 -3.68 -3.39
N SER A 77 -18.00 -3.84 -3.84
CA SER A 77 -18.28 -4.09 -5.26
C SER A 77 -17.81 -2.88 -6.08
N GLY A 78 -17.31 -3.12 -7.29
CA GLY A 78 -16.73 -2.10 -8.14
C GLY A 78 -15.34 -1.68 -7.68
N HIS A 79 -15.05 -0.38 -7.66
CA HIS A 79 -13.69 0.15 -7.50
C HIS A 79 -13.12 0.01 -6.09
N ASN A 80 -11.97 -0.63 -5.98
CA ASN A 80 -11.19 -0.76 -4.75
C ASN A 80 -9.81 -0.12 -4.92
N THR A 81 -9.15 0.19 -3.80
CA THR A 81 -7.81 0.78 -3.80
C THR A 81 -6.94 0.12 -2.74
N ILE A 82 -5.74 -0.31 -3.14
CA ILE A 82 -4.65 -0.65 -2.22
C ILE A 82 -3.69 0.52 -2.17
N ILE A 83 -3.22 0.85 -0.97
CA ILE A 83 -2.06 1.72 -0.78
C ILE A 83 -1.09 0.99 0.13
N THR A 84 0.18 0.92 -0.27
CA THR A 84 1.26 0.44 0.60
C THR A 84 2.29 1.55 0.74
N LEU A 85 2.70 1.84 1.97
CA LEU A 85 3.79 2.76 2.28
C LEU A 85 5.02 1.92 2.56
N ALA A 86 5.98 1.90 1.63
CA ALA A 86 7.27 1.25 1.83
C ALA A 86 8.27 2.24 2.45
N GLU A 87 9.06 1.79 3.41
CA GLU A 87 10.25 2.48 3.89
C GLU A 87 11.48 1.61 3.65
N ASN A 88 12.51 2.26 3.13
CA ASN A 88 13.81 1.66 2.98
C ASN A 88 14.87 2.53 3.67
N GLY A 89 15.58 1.95 4.63
CA GLY A 89 16.64 2.64 5.37
C GLY A 89 17.96 2.71 4.62
N TYR A 90 18.21 1.79 3.69
CA TYR A 90 19.52 1.62 3.09
C TYR A 90 19.48 1.01 1.69
N GLY A 91 20.37 1.46 0.81
CA GLY A 91 20.56 0.85 -0.51
C GLY A 91 19.31 0.90 -1.41
N ALA A 92 19.14 -0.14 -2.21
CA ALA A 92 17.98 -0.33 -3.08
C ALA A 92 16.76 -0.78 -2.25
N GLY A 93 15.58 -0.22 -2.51
CA GLY A 93 14.34 -0.59 -1.83
C GLY A 93 13.16 -0.70 -2.78
N GLY A 94 11.97 -1.01 -2.24
CA GLY A 94 10.71 -1.00 -2.98
C GLY A 94 9.99 -2.33 -3.08
N MET A 95 9.04 -2.43 -4.01
CA MET A 95 8.28 -3.65 -4.27
C MET A 95 9.11 -4.57 -5.19
N MET A 96 9.90 -5.44 -4.57
CA MET A 96 10.98 -6.24 -5.19
C MET A 96 10.58 -7.66 -5.58
N GLY A 97 9.38 -8.12 -5.21
CA GLY A 97 8.91 -9.45 -5.58
C GLY A 97 8.68 -9.61 -7.09
N PRO A 98 8.84 -10.82 -7.65
CA PRO A 98 8.45 -11.09 -9.03
C PRO A 98 6.98 -10.70 -9.24
N ASN A 99 6.66 -10.29 -10.46
CA ASN A 99 5.35 -9.74 -10.78
C ASN A 99 4.22 -10.67 -10.31
N GLU A 100 4.37 -11.96 -10.58
CA GLU A 100 3.40 -13.01 -10.34
C GLU A 100 2.99 -13.14 -8.86
N GLU A 101 3.73 -12.53 -7.93
CA GLU A 101 3.42 -12.54 -6.49
C GLU A 101 2.43 -11.45 -6.03
N ALA A 102 2.04 -10.52 -6.92
CA ALA A 102 1.07 -9.46 -6.60
C ALA A 102 -0.34 -9.88 -7.02
N TYR A 103 -1.15 -10.33 -6.05
CA TYR A 103 -2.52 -10.74 -6.31
C TYR A 103 -3.42 -10.61 -5.09
N LEU A 104 -4.74 -10.61 -5.33
CA LEU A 104 -5.76 -10.78 -4.31
C LEU A 104 -6.47 -12.11 -4.54
N SER A 105 -6.32 -13.06 -3.62
CA SER A 105 -7.03 -14.34 -3.67
C SER A 105 -8.23 -14.36 -2.74
N PHE A 106 -9.23 -15.17 -3.05
CA PHE A 106 -10.45 -15.33 -2.27
C PHE A 106 -10.60 -16.77 -1.80
N VAL A 107 -11.51 -17.01 -0.85
CA VAL A 107 -11.88 -18.37 -0.43
C VAL A 107 -12.41 -19.18 -1.62
N ALA A 108 -13.17 -18.55 -2.53
CA ALA A 108 -13.69 -19.20 -3.71
C ALA A 108 -13.56 -18.33 -4.97
N GLY A 109 -13.10 -18.95 -6.05
CA GLY A 109 -12.94 -18.33 -7.36
C GLY A 109 -11.51 -17.94 -7.69
N PRO A 110 -11.27 -17.44 -8.93
CA PRO A 110 -9.93 -17.09 -9.37
C PRO A 110 -9.41 -15.83 -8.64
N PRO A 111 -8.07 -15.73 -8.46
CA PRO A 111 -7.46 -14.53 -7.91
C PRO A 111 -7.57 -13.36 -8.90
N ILE A 112 -7.49 -12.14 -8.36
CA ILE A 112 -7.29 -10.92 -9.14
C ILE A 112 -5.80 -10.65 -9.23
N ASP A 113 -5.29 -10.54 -10.47
CA ASP A 113 -3.94 -10.09 -10.74
C ASP A 113 -3.78 -8.60 -10.40
N LEU A 114 -2.80 -8.27 -9.57
CA LEU A 114 -2.47 -6.90 -9.17
C LEU A 114 -1.19 -6.40 -9.85
N ASN A 115 -0.73 -7.08 -10.89
CA ASN A 115 0.43 -6.65 -11.67
C ASN A 115 0.22 -5.36 -12.46
N GLY A 116 1.36 -4.69 -12.67
CA GLY A 116 1.46 -3.43 -13.39
C GLY A 116 0.64 -2.29 -12.76
N ASN A 117 0.68 -1.12 -13.39
CA ASN A 117 -0.19 0.03 -13.10
C ASN A 117 -0.21 0.52 -11.63
N TRP A 118 0.82 0.20 -10.86
CA TRP A 118 1.06 0.85 -9.59
C TRP A 118 1.47 2.31 -9.86
N ARG A 119 0.99 3.23 -9.04
CA ARG A 119 1.43 4.62 -9.06
C ARG A 119 2.18 4.87 -7.76
N TYR A 120 3.28 5.60 -7.83
CA TYR A 120 4.04 5.90 -6.63
C TYR A 120 4.10 7.40 -6.35
N LYS A 121 4.42 7.74 -5.11
CA LYS A 121 4.75 9.10 -4.67
C LYS A 121 5.80 9.01 -3.56
N ILE A 122 6.86 9.79 -3.70
CA ILE A 122 7.83 9.98 -2.62
C ILE A 122 7.11 10.70 -1.46
N ALA A 123 7.12 10.07 -0.29
CA ALA A 123 6.56 10.66 0.92
C ALA A 123 7.54 11.67 1.52
N LYS A 124 7.03 12.67 2.25
CA LYS A 124 7.90 13.63 2.95
C LYS A 124 8.71 12.88 4.01
N LYS A 125 10.00 13.22 4.15
CA LYS A 125 10.80 12.78 5.30
C LYS A 125 10.09 13.24 6.57
N HIS A 126 9.74 12.31 7.45
CA HIS A 126 9.38 12.60 8.84
C HIS A 126 10.55 12.20 9.74
N GLY A 127 10.71 12.90 10.87
CA GLY A 127 11.70 12.54 11.89
C GLY A 127 11.43 11.15 12.49
N PRO A 128 12.30 10.65 13.37
CA PRO A 128 12.11 9.34 14.00
C PRO A 128 10.87 9.39 14.89
N ALA A 129 9.77 8.77 14.45
CA ALA A 129 8.51 8.71 15.20
C ALA A 129 7.72 7.44 14.80
N PRO A 130 6.95 6.85 15.74
CA PRO A 130 6.43 5.49 15.62
C PRO A 130 5.40 5.35 14.49
N TRP A 131 5.36 4.15 13.93
CA TRP A 131 4.56 3.71 12.78
C TRP A 131 3.04 3.76 12.97
N VAL A 132 2.59 4.15 14.16
CA VAL A 132 1.20 4.29 14.59
C VAL A 132 1.14 5.34 15.70
N ASP A 133 0.20 6.28 15.59
CA ASP A 133 -0.16 7.18 16.68
C ASP A 133 -0.78 6.39 17.86
N ASP A 134 -0.95 7.04 19.00
CA ASP A 134 -1.55 6.51 20.23
C ASP A 134 -2.99 5.99 20.05
N ARG A 135 -3.60 6.18 18.87
CA ARG A 135 -4.94 5.70 18.49
C ARG A 135 -4.86 4.60 17.42
N GLY A 136 -3.68 4.06 17.15
CA GLY A 136 -3.46 3.00 16.14
C GLY A 136 -3.59 3.49 14.70
N ARG A 137 -3.52 4.80 14.44
CA ARG A 137 -3.51 5.36 13.07
C ARG A 137 -2.08 5.60 12.64
N ALA A 138 -1.67 5.06 11.51
CA ALA A 138 -0.35 5.40 10.98
C ALA A 138 -0.27 6.89 10.64
N ASP A 139 0.81 7.54 11.07
CA ASP A 139 1.20 8.83 10.53
C ASP A 139 1.36 8.71 9.00
N GLY A 140 0.71 9.59 8.25
CA GLY A 140 0.63 9.47 6.79
C GLY A 140 -0.50 8.57 6.25
N THR A 141 -1.53 8.24 7.05
CA THR A 141 -2.75 7.60 6.52
C THR A 141 -3.29 8.41 5.32
N PRO A 142 -3.36 7.81 4.12
CA PRO A 142 -3.82 8.51 2.93
C PRO A 142 -5.33 8.76 3.02
N ILE A 143 -5.77 10.00 2.80
CA ILE A 143 -7.19 10.26 2.53
C ILE A 143 -7.49 9.79 1.11
N ILE A 144 -8.21 8.67 0.99
CA ILE A 144 -8.74 8.16 -0.28
C ILE A 144 -10.11 8.81 -0.51
N THR A 145 -10.18 9.88 -1.30
CA THR A 145 -11.47 10.40 -1.80
C THR A 145 -11.91 9.63 -3.03
N THR A 146 -12.98 8.85 -2.90
CA THR A 146 -13.51 7.93 -3.92
C THR A 146 -14.41 8.56 -4.99
N ALA A 147 -14.56 9.89 -5.03
CA ALA A 147 -15.51 10.55 -5.94
C ALA A 147 -15.00 10.78 -7.38
N SER A 148 -13.86 10.19 -7.77
CA SER A 148 -13.30 10.39 -9.12
C SER A 148 -12.41 9.23 -9.55
N PRO A 149 -12.34 8.88 -10.86
CA PRO A 149 -11.40 7.88 -11.38
C PRO A 149 -9.92 8.29 -11.21
N LYS A 150 -9.66 9.51 -10.73
CA LYS A 150 -8.33 10.00 -10.35
C LYS A 150 -8.15 9.85 -8.84
N VAL A 151 -7.49 8.79 -8.39
CA VAL A 151 -7.02 8.68 -7.00
C VAL A 151 -6.08 9.86 -6.72
N ARG A 152 -6.48 10.75 -5.80
CA ARG A 152 -5.65 11.85 -5.30
C ARG A 152 -5.07 11.43 -3.97
N LEU A 153 -3.77 11.12 -3.95
CA LEU A 153 -3.08 10.76 -2.72
C LEU A 153 -2.79 12.02 -1.89
N VAL A 154 -3.62 12.27 -0.88
CA VAL A 154 -3.42 13.33 0.11
C VAL A 154 -2.98 12.67 1.42
N LEU A 155 -1.71 12.86 1.79
CA LEU A 155 -1.21 12.49 3.11
C LEU A 155 -1.56 13.63 4.06
N THR A 156 -2.24 13.33 5.17
CA THR A 156 -2.41 14.33 6.24
C THR A 156 -1.13 14.42 7.06
N GLY A 157 -0.66 15.64 7.30
CA GLY A 157 0.25 15.91 8.41
C GLY A 157 -0.56 16.22 9.67
N PRO A 158 0.05 16.26 10.86
CA PRO A 158 -0.63 16.68 12.07
C PRO A 158 -1.23 18.07 11.83
N ARG A 159 -2.54 18.20 12.04
CA ARG A 159 -3.15 19.53 12.19
C ARG A 159 -2.48 20.13 13.41
N GLN A 160 -1.62 21.12 13.21
CA GLN A 160 -1.29 22.10 14.24
C GLN A 160 -2.63 22.64 14.73
N GLY A 161 -3.05 22.15 15.90
CA GLY A 161 -4.22 22.69 16.58
C GLY A 161 -3.91 24.15 16.88
N LEU A 162 -4.77 25.04 16.40
CA LEU A 162 -4.82 26.40 16.89
C LEU A 162 -5.20 26.31 18.37
N ILE A 163 -4.22 26.42 19.27
CA ILE A 163 -4.48 26.70 20.67
C ILE A 163 -4.64 28.22 20.76
N ARG A 164 -5.91 28.62 20.98
CA ARG A 164 -6.45 29.93 21.38
C ARG A 164 -5.87 31.18 20.72
#